data_AF-A0A7W1J3Y6-F1
#
_entry.id   AF-A0A7W1J3Y6-F1
#
_cell.length_a   1.000
_cell.length_b   1.000
_cell.length_c   1.000
_cell.angle_alpha   90.00
_cell.angle_beta   90.00
_cell.angle_gamma   90.00
#
_symmetry.space_group_name_H-M   'P 1'
#
loop_
_entity.id
_entity.type
_entity.pdbx_description
1 polymer ?
#
loop_
_entity_poly.entity_id
_entity_poly.type
_entity_poly.pdbx_seq_one_letter_code
_entity_poly.pdbx_strand_id
1 'polypeptide(L)'
;AQDHIPMPLDEAVLDYVVLGPREERSDLDRVLVVAAQREMISRYTSAVRTSGLRPAGVDVKALSLTRSTLPDPFFGDEGAMLLLDVGAEITNLVVADRGNPVLTRFVPVGFVDFVAAVVELADLPEDEAERLALDPRVRLGSGQDEAHETEAEPEEGSFDPALVYDVRRGLEGAAQTLADEVQRSIEHHRSQEAAREVSRVLLSGEAALIPNLDGYLGELLDVPTSRGHPVEKLSGNRSNISDDQLRAMEPVLAVAFGLAMEEE
;
A
#
# COMPACT_ATOMS: atom_id res chain seq x y z
N ALA A 1 -25.16 -3.80 15.01
CA ALA A 1 -24.62 -2.79 14.06
C ALA A 1 -24.45 -1.43 14.73
N GLN A 2 -25.48 -0.87 15.37
CA GLN A 2 -25.44 0.47 15.98
C GLN A 2 -24.34 0.64 17.05
N ASP A 3 -24.04 -0.40 17.84
CA ASP A 3 -22.98 -0.36 18.87
C ASP A 3 -21.54 -0.42 18.31
N HIS A 4 -21.37 -0.60 16.99
CA HIS A 4 -20.07 -0.75 16.33
C HIS A 4 -19.76 0.35 15.31
N ILE A 5 -20.71 1.26 15.06
CA ILE A 5 -20.55 2.35 14.10
C ILE A 5 -20.32 3.64 14.89
N PRO A 6 -19.13 4.26 14.81
CA PRO A 6 -18.77 5.43 15.61
C PRO A 6 -19.37 6.74 15.03
N MET A 7 -20.61 6.70 14.52
CA MET A 7 -21.33 7.84 13.97
C MET A 7 -22.85 7.61 13.99
N PRO A 8 -23.67 8.66 13.89
CA PRO A 8 -25.12 8.53 13.77
C PRO A 8 -25.53 7.72 12.52
N LEU A 9 -26.48 6.81 12.66
CA LEU A 9 -26.92 5.93 11.56
C LEU A 9 -27.57 6.69 10.39
N ASP A 10 -28.18 7.84 10.66
CA ASP A 10 -28.79 8.72 9.66
C ASP A 10 -27.74 9.45 8.80
N GLU A 11 -26.56 9.69 9.36
CA GLU A 11 -25.39 10.25 8.67
C GLU A 11 -24.55 9.18 7.96
N ALA A 12 -24.79 7.90 8.26
CA ALA A 12 -24.09 6.77 7.67
C ALA A 12 -24.74 6.26 6.38
N VAL A 13 -23.90 5.82 5.45
CA VAL A 13 -24.24 4.87 4.40
C VAL A 13 -23.59 3.55 4.78
N LEU A 14 -24.39 2.49 4.78
CA LEU A 14 -23.97 1.16 5.18
C LEU A 14 -24.10 0.19 4.02
N ASP A 15 -23.10 -0.65 3.88
CA ASP A 15 -23.15 -1.82 3.01
C ASP A 15 -22.49 -3.01 3.72
N TYR A 16 -22.71 -4.22 3.23
CA TYR A 16 -22.14 -5.42 3.83
C TYR A 16 -21.87 -6.55 2.83
N VAL A 17 -20.87 -7.37 3.17
CA VAL A 17 -20.53 -8.58 2.44
C VAL A 17 -20.57 -9.76 3.41
N VAL A 18 -21.23 -10.85 3.02
CA VAL A 18 -21.30 -12.09 3.80
C VAL A 18 -20.04 -12.92 3.50
N LEU A 19 -19.21 -13.14 4.52
CA LEU A 19 -17.93 -13.87 4.42
C LEU A 19 -18.08 -15.39 4.66
N GLY A 20 -19.31 -15.87 4.82
CA GLY A 20 -19.65 -17.26 5.13
C GLY A 20 -19.76 -17.57 6.63
N PRO A 21 -19.98 -18.84 7.01
CA PRO A 21 -20.27 -19.23 8.39
C PRO A 21 -19.07 -19.01 9.31
N ARG A 22 -19.33 -18.67 10.58
CA ARG A 22 -18.29 -18.44 11.60
C ARG A 22 -17.45 -19.68 11.86
N GLU A 23 -18.08 -20.84 11.83
CA GLU A 23 -17.48 -22.18 11.97
C GLU A 23 -18.26 -23.17 11.09
N GLU A 24 -17.68 -24.32 10.72
CA GLU A 24 -18.30 -25.34 9.83
C GLU A 24 -19.69 -25.83 10.27
N ARG A 25 -20.11 -25.58 11.51
CA ARG A 25 -21.42 -25.96 12.06
C ARG A 25 -22.13 -24.82 12.80
N SER A 26 -21.79 -23.57 12.49
CA SER A 26 -22.43 -22.40 13.10
C SER A 26 -23.67 -21.98 12.31
N ASP A 27 -24.73 -21.58 13.02
CA ASP A 27 -25.90 -20.90 12.44
C ASP A 27 -25.65 -19.39 12.24
N LEU A 28 -24.44 -18.90 12.55
CA LEU A 28 -24.04 -17.50 12.45
C LEU A 28 -23.06 -17.29 11.30
N ASP A 29 -23.38 -16.34 10.43
CA ASP A 29 -22.47 -15.86 9.39
C ASP A 29 -21.56 -14.75 9.91
N ARG A 30 -20.33 -14.70 9.34
CA ARG A 30 -19.44 -13.56 9.46
C ARG A 30 -19.80 -12.54 8.38
N VAL A 31 -19.88 -11.28 8.76
CA VAL A 31 -20.27 -10.19 7.87
C VAL A 31 -19.23 -9.08 7.95
N LEU A 32 -18.66 -8.69 6.82
CA LEU A 32 -17.88 -7.47 6.69
C LEU A 32 -18.86 -6.32 6.51
N VAL A 33 -18.89 -5.38 7.46
CA VAL A 33 -19.73 -4.19 7.38
C VAL A 33 -18.87 -3.00 7.01
N VAL A 34 -19.30 -2.24 6.00
CA VAL A 34 -18.70 -0.97 5.61
C VAL A 34 -19.64 0.16 6.01
N ALA A 35 -19.10 1.16 6.70
CA ALA A 35 -19.82 2.36 7.08
C ALA A 35 -19.04 3.59 6.64
N ALA A 36 -19.69 4.50 5.91
CA ALA A 36 -19.08 5.75 5.46
C ALA A 36 -20.03 6.93 5.66
N GLN A 37 -19.46 8.10 5.96
CA GLN A 37 -20.25 9.32 6.10
C GLN A 37 -20.87 9.71 4.76
N ARG A 38 -22.19 9.92 4.76
CA ARG A 38 -22.96 10.32 3.58
C ARG A 38 -22.40 11.58 2.91
N GLU A 39 -21.92 12.53 3.71
CA GLU A 39 -21.33 13.77 3.22
C GLU A 39 -20.04 13.49 2.43
N MET A 40 -19.16 12.63 2.95
CA MET A 40 -17.92 12.23 2.26
C MET A 40 -18.23 11.62 0.89
N ILE A 41 -19.16 10.67 0.82
CA ILE A 41 -19.61 10.07 -0.44
C ILE A 41 -20.17 11.13 -1.40
N SER A 42 -20.97 12.06 -0.86
CA SER A 42 -21.60 13.11 -1.66
C SER A 42 -20.58 14.06 -2.28
N ARG A 43 -19.48 14.38 -1.59
CA ARG A 43 -18.39 15.20 -2.14
C ARG A 43 -17.74 14.52 -3.34
N TYR A 44 -17.33 13.25 -3.22
CA TYR A 44 -16.69 12.51 -4.31
C TYR A 44 -17.63 12.31 -5.51
N THR A 45 -18.86 11.87 -5.26
CA THR A 45 -19.83 11.64 -6.36
C THR A 45 -20.21 12.94 -7.08
N SER A 46 -20.23 14.08 -6.38
CA SER A 46 -20.48 15.39 -6.99
C SER A 46 -19.32 15.85 -7.87
N ALA A 47 -18.07 15.62 -7.44
CA ALA A 47 -16.89 15.92 -8.26
C ALA A 47 -16.91 15.13 -9.58
N VAL A 48 -17.20 13.83 -9.51
CA VAL A 48 -17.34 12.95 -10.70
C VAL A 48 -18.49 13.42 -11.61
N ARG A 49 -19.62 13.83 -11.06
CA ARG A 49 -20.74 14.37 -11.88
C ARG A 49 -20.40 15.69 -12.55
N THR A 50 -19.62 16.54 -11.88
CA THR A 50 -19.21 17.85 -12.41
C THR A 50 -18.27 17.72 -13.61
N SER A 51 -17.49 16.63 -13.69
CA SER A 51 -16.67 16.32 -14.88
C SER A 51 -17.46 15.70 -16.04
N GLY A 52 -18.79 15.56 -15.91
CA GLY A 52 -19.66 14.98 -16.94
C GLY A 52 -19.76 13.45 -16.89
N LEU A 53 -19.16 12.81 -15.87
CA LEU A 53 -19.21 11.36 -15.67
C LEU A 53 -20.41 10.97 -14.80
N ARG A 54 -20.75 9.67 -14.81
CA ARG A 54 -21.77 9.09 -13.95
C ARG A 54 -21.10 8.10 -12.99
N PRO A 55 -21.11 8.36 -11.66
CA PRO A 55 -20.63 7.38 -10.69
C PRO A 55 -21.42 6.07 -10.82
N ALA A 56 -20.74 4.96 -11.06
CA ALA A 56 -21.36 3.63 -11.12
C ALA A 56 -21.46 2.99 -9.73
N GLY A 57 -20.45 3.21 -8.88
CA GLY A 57 -20.36 2.70 -7.52
C GLY A 57 -19.37 3.51 -6.69
N VAL A 58 -19.29 3.18 -5.41
CA VAL A 58 -18.30 3.70 -4.47
C VAL A 58 -17.74 2.51 -3.72
N ASP A 59 -16.42 2.40 -3.72
CA ASP A 59 -15.74 1.27 -3.09
C ASP A 59 -14.79 1.76 -1.99
N VAL A 60 -14.35 0.81 -1.16
CA VAL A 60 -13.31 0.98 -0.16
C VAL A 60 -11.98 0.47 -0.70
N LYS A 61 -10.91 1.20 -0.37
CA LYS A 61 -9.54 0.84 -0.79
C LYS A 61 -9.18 -0.60 -0.44
N ALA A 62 -9.64 -1.11 0.71
CA ALA A 62 -9.29 -2.45 1.15
C ALA A 62 -9.71 -3.54 0.15
N LEU A 63 -10.93 -3.45 -0.40
CA LEU A 63 -11.43 -4.40 -1.39
C LEU A 63 -10.77 -4.19 -2.74
N SER A 64 -10.55 -2.93 -3.14
CA SER A 64 -9.83 -2.60 -4.38
C SER A 64 -8.41 -3.13 -4.40
N LEU A 65 -7.66 -2.96 -3.30
CA LEU A 65 -6.31 -3.51 -3.15
C LEU A 65 -6.35 -5.03 -3.21
N THR A 66 -7.25 -5.65 -2.45
CA THR A 66 -7.44 -7.11 -2.46
C THR A 66 -7.62 -7.67 -3.87
N ARG A 67 -8.55 -7.10 -4.65
CA ARG A 67 -8.83 -7.55 -6.02
C ARG A 67 -7.64 -7.37 -6.96
N SER A 68 -6.93 -6.25 -6.85
CA SER A 68 -5.88 -5.87 -7.79
C SER A 68 -4.52 -6.50 -7.47
N THR A 69 -4.14 -6.63 -6.21
CA THR A 69 -2.77 -7.00 -5.83
C THR A 69 -2.61 -8.45 -5.38
N LEU A 70 -3.68 -9.11 -4.90
CA LEU A 70 -3.55 -10.51 -4.50
C LEU A 70 -3.35 -11.43 -5.72
N PRO A 71 -2.44 -12.41 -5.68
CA PRO A 71 -2.26 -13.35 -6.77
C PRO A 71 -3.45 -14.34 -6.90
N ASP A 72 -3.78 -14.75 -8.13
CA ASP A 72 -4.82 -15.75 -8.43
C ASP A 72 -4.23 -17.19 -8.39
N PRO A 73 -5.02 -18.23 -8.08
CA PRO A 73 -5.81 -18.41 -6.87
C PRO A 73 -4.88 -18.65 -5.66
N PHE A 74 -5.00 -17.79 -4.64
CA PHE A 74 -4.37 -17.96 -3.34
C PHE A 74 -5.10 -19.05 -2.50
N PHE A 75 -5.11 -20.29 -2.99
CA PHE A 75 -5.55 -21.48 -2.24
C PHE A 75 -4.32 -22.21 -1.69
N GLY A 76 -3.57 -21.55 -0.81
CA GLY A 76 -2.41 -22.12 -0.13
C GLY A 76 -2.54 -22.09 1.38
N ASP A 77 -1.87 -23.05 2.05
CA ASP A 77 -1.67 -23.04 3.50
C ASP A 77 -0.70 -21.93 3.98
N GLU A 78 -0.22 -21.09 3.07
CA GLU A 78 0.81 -20.07 3.26
C GLU A 78 0.44 -18.91 4.18
N GLY A 79 -0.62 -18.96 4.99
CA GLY A 79 -0.96 -17.89 5.94
C GLY A 79 -1.74 -16.72 5.32
N ALA A 80 -1.76 -15.58 6.01
CA ALA A 80 -2.43 -14.36 5.59
C ALA A 80 -1.47 -13.41 4.85
N MET A 81 -2.03 -12.62 3.93
CA MET A 81 -1.31 -11.62 3.13
C MET A 81 -1.51 -10.24 3.74
N LEU A 82 -0.43 -9.46 3.90
CA LEU A 82 -0.50 -8.06 4.29
C LEU A 82 -0.36 -7.17 3.05
N LEU A 83 -1.35 -6.34 2.76
CA LEU A 83 -1.30 -5.34 1.71
C LEU A 83 -1.01 -3.98 2.33
N LEU A 84 0.02 -3.31 1.83
CA LEU A 84 0.40 -1.95 2.22
C LEU A 84 0.29 -1.04 0.99
N ASP A 85 -0.66 -0.11 1.02
CA ASP A 85 -0.76 1.00 0.04
C ASP A 85 -0.26 2.27 0.73
N VAL A 86 1.04 2.56 0.56
CA VAL A 86 1.69 3.74 1.14
C VAL A 86 1.45 4.92 0.19
N GLY A 87 0.34 5.61 0.40
CA GLY A 87 -0.03 6.80 -0.37
C GLY A 87 0.74 8.05 0.06
N ALA A 88 0.32 9.21 -0.45
CA ALA A 88 0.94 10.49 -0.14
C ALA A 88 0.97 10.79 1.37
N GLU A 89 -0.18 10.81 2.03
CA GLU A 89 -0.29 11.21 3.46
C GLU A 89 -0.49 10.04 4.43
N ILE A 90 -1.06 8.93 3.95
CA ILE A 90 -1.44 7.80 4.80
C ILE A 90 -1.12 6.48 4.12
N THR A 91 -0.88 5.47 4.95
CA THR A 91 -0.78 4.08 4.52
C THR A 91 -2.07 3.34 4.81
N ASN A 92 -2.64 2.68 3.80
CA ASN A 92 -3.73 1.73 3.97
C ASN A 92 -3.14 0.35 4.21
N LEU A 93 -3.46 -0.23 5.37
CA LEU A 93 -3.01 -1.54 5.78
C LEU A 93 -4.18 -2.51 5.74
N VAL A 94 -4.04 -3.61 5.02
CA VAL A 94 -5.07 -4.65 4.91
C VAL A 94 -4.45 -6.00 5.16
N VAL A 95 -4.96 -6.77 6.13
CA VAL A 95 -4.65 -8.20 6.21
C VAL A 95 -5.75 -8.95 5.48
N ALA A 96 -5.37 -9.77 4.51
CA ALA A 96 -6.28 -10.62 3.74
C ALA A 96 -6.01 -12.10 4.04
N ASP A 97 -7.05 -12.84 4.42
CA ASP A 97 -7.01 -14.30 4.55
C ASP A 97 -7.92 -14.94 3.50
N ARG A 98 -7.36 -15.86 2.69
CA ARG A 98 -8.08 -16.54 1.60
C ARG A 98 -8.88 -15.57 0.73
N GLY A 99 -8.23 -14.47 0.31
CA GLY A 99 -8.83 -13.45 -0.54
C GLY A 99 -9.78 -12.47 0.14
N ASN A 100 -10.03 -12.60 1.45
CA ASN A 100 -10.97 -11.75 2.17
C ASN A 100 -10.23 -10.82 3.15
N PRO A 101 -10.50 -9.50 3.15
CA PRO A 101 -10.00 -8.61 4.21
C PRO A 101 -10.51 -9.04 5.58
N VAL A 102 -9.60 -9.28 6.51
CA VAL A 102 -9.88 -9.62 7.91
C VAL A 102 -9.45 -8.53 8.89
N LEU A 103 -8.53 -7.65 8.47
CA LEU A 103 -8.16 -6.44 9.19
C LEU A 103 -7.99 -5.30 8.20
N THR A 104 -8.44 -4.09 8.57
CA THR A 104 -8.13 -2.86 7.84
C THR A 104 -7.78 -1.78 8.85
N ARG A 105 -6.64 -1.11 8.66
CA ARG A 105 -6.19 0.02 9.49
C ARG A 105 -5.58 1.10 8.60
N PHE A 106 -5.59 2.32 9.12
CA PHE A 106 -4.83 3.43 8.55
C PHE A 106 -3.63 3.68 9.45
N VAL A 107 -2.45 3.82 8.84
CA VAL A 107 -1.24 4.24 9.51
C VAL A 107 -0.96 5.68 9.07
N PRO A 108 -0.74 6.63 10.01
CA PRO A 108 -0.50 8.04 9.70
C PRO A 108 0.96 8.27 9.28
N VAL A 109 1.41 7.48 8.30
CA VAL A 109 2.70 7.60 7.64
C VAL A 109 2.45 7.42 6.16
N GLY A 110 2.88 8.38 5.34
CA GLY A 110 2.80 8.37 3.89
C GLY A 110 4.11 8.82 3.26
N PHE A 111 4.13 8.90 1.93
CA PHE A 111 5.30 9.35 1.17
C PHE A 111 5.79 10.75 1.57
N VAL A 112 4.89 11.66 1.97
CA VAL A 112 5.27 12.99 2.46
C VAL A 112 6.20 12.94 3.68
N ASP A 113 6.07 11.93 4.54
CA ASP A 113 6.94 11.75 5.71
C ASP A 113 8.34 11.28 5.29
N PHE A 114 8.45 10.50 4.21
CA PHE A 114 9.75 10.14 3.62
C PHE A 114 10.45 11.37 3.06
N VAL A 115 9.72 12.20 2.30
CA VAL A 115 10.27 13.44 1.74
C VAL A 115 10.67 14.40 2.87
N ALA A 116 9.83 14.56 3.90
CA ALA A 116 10.13 15.42 5.04
C ALA A 116 11.40 14.97 5.79
N ALA A 117 11.59 13.66 5.98
CA ALA A 117 12.80 13.13 6.60
C ALA A 117 14.07 13.39 5.76
N VAL A 118 13.96 13.35 4.43
CA VAL A 118 15.04 13.74 3.52
C VAL A 118 15.34 15.23 3.61
N VAL A 119 14.31 16.09 3.59
CA VAL A 119 14.45 17.55 3.73
C VAL A 119 15.21 17.90 5.01
N GLU A 120 14.82 17.30 6.14
CA GLU A 120 15.45 17.58 7.43
C GLU A 120 16.92 17.13 7.47
N LEU A 121 17.23 15.93 6.95
CA LEU A 121 18.56 15.35 7.10
C LEU A 121 19.56 15.83 6.05
N ALA A 122 19.12 16.03 4.80
CA ALA A 122 19.98 16.43 3.68
C ALA A 122 19.99 17.96 3.45
N ASP A 123 19.21 18.73 4.21
CA ASP A 123 19.06 20.20 4.07
C ASP A 123 18.72 20.62 2.63
N LEU A 124 17.70 19.96 2.07
CA LEU A 124 17.27 20.16 0.69
C LEU A 124 15.90 20.84 0.59
N PRO A 125 15.64 21.60 -0.49
CA PRO A 125 14.28 21.96 -0.89
C PRO A 125 13.40 20.71 -1.10
N GLU A 126 12.10 20.82 -0.81
CA GLU A 126 11.14 19.72 -0.89
C GLU A 126 11.07 19.06 -2.27
N ASP A 127 11.08 19.85 -3.34
CA ASP A 127 11.06 19.37 -4.72
C ASP A 127 12.32 18.58 -5.10
N GLU A 128 13.47 19.00 -4.57
CA GLU A 128 14.73 18.27 -4.76
C GLU A 128 14.78 16.99 -3.92
N ALA A 129 14.30 17.04 -2.68
CA ALA A 129 14.18 15.89 -1.78
C ALA A 129 13.27 14.81 -2.37
N GLU A 130 12.11 15.18 -2.88
CA GLU A 130 11.17 14.27 -3.55
C GLU A 130 11.80 13.61 -4.78
N ARG A 131 12.44 14.42 -5.64
CA ARG A 131 13.13 13.92 -6.84
C ARG A 131 14.23 12.92 -6.49
N LEU A 132 15.03 13.19 -5.44
CA LEU A 132 16.11 12.31 -5.00
C LEU A 132 15.59 11.07 -4.28
N ALA A 133 14.48 11.15 -3.56
CA ALA A 133 13.83 10.02 -2.91
C ALA A 133 13.41 8.93 -3.91
N LEU A 134 13.07 9.33 -5.13
CA LEU A 134 12.66 8.45 -6.23
C LEU A 134 13.81 8.12 -7.20
N ASP A 135 15.01 8.66 -7.01
CA ASP A 135 16.13 8.44 -7.93
C ASP A 135 16.67 7.00 -7.78
N PRO A 136 16.76 6.20 -8.86
CA PRO A 136 17.22 4.80 -8.81
C PRO A 136 18.62 4.57 -8.19
N ARG A 137 19.44 5.64 -8.08
CA ARG A 137 20.76 5.63 -7.45
C ARG A 137 20.69 5.71 -5.92
N VAL A 138 19.59 6.20 -5.35
CA VAL A 138 19.34 6.23 -3.90
C VAL A 138 18.55 4.98 -3.53
N ARG A 139 19.25 3.94 -3.07
CA ARG A 139 18.62 2.64 -2.74
C ARG A 139 18.69 2.42 -1.24
N LEU A 140 17.58 2.01 -0.65
CA LEU A 140 17.51 1.66 0.76
C LEU A 140 18.29 0.38 1.06
N GLY A 141 18.84 0.27 2.28
CA GLY A 141 19.55 -0.92 2.74
C GLY A 141 21.04 -0.98 2.38
N SER A 142 21.69 -2.05 2.84
CA SER A 142 23.14 -2.23 2.84
C SER A 142 23.77 -2.58 1.49
N GLY A 143 22.96 -2.77 0.44
CA GLY A 143 23.40 -3.20 -0.90
C GLY A 143 24.30 -2.23 -1.68
N GLN A 144 24.71 -1.10 -1.09
CA GLN A 144 25.66 -0.16 -1.71
C GLN A 144 27.09 -0.27 -1.18
N ASP A 145 27.30 -0.89 -0.01
CA ASP A 145 28.64 -1.00 0.58
C ASP A 145 29.49 -2.05 -0.15
N GLU A 146 28.88 -3.02 -0.83
CA GLU A 146 29.60 -4.03 -1.64
C GLU A 146 29.85 -3.62 -3.10
N ALA A 147 29.21 -2.55 -3.58
CA ALA A 147 29.32 -2.13 -4.99
C ALA A 147 30.37 -1.03 -5.26
N HIS A 148 30.99 -0.48 -4.21
CA HIS A 148 31.93 0.66 -4.31
C HIS A 148 33.41 0.32 -3.97
N GLU A 149 33.82 -0.95 -4.01
CA GLU A 149 35.25 -1.30 -4.06
C GLU A 149 35.81 -1.34 -5.50
N THR A 150 35.03 -0.96 -6.51
CA THR A 150 35.60 -0.70 -7.83
C THR A 150 35.82 0.80 -7.97
N GLU A 151 37.08 1.22 -8.03
CA GLU A 151 37.56 2.57 -8.38
C GLU A 151 37.10 2.99 -9.79
N ALA A 152 35.80 3.14 -10.00
CA ALA A 152 35.25 3.72 -11.22
C ALA A 152 35.20 5.24 -11.02
N GLU A 153 35.79 5.99 -11.97
CA GLU A 153 35.69 7.45 -11.95
C GLU A 153 34.21 7.86 -11.93
N PRO A 154 33.82 8.87 -11.14
CA PRO A 154 32.46 9.37 -11.14
C PRO A 154 32.08 9.79 -12.56
N GLU A 155 31.06 9.15 -13.13
CA GLU A 155 30.47 9.59 -14.41
C GLU A 155 30.01 11.05 -14.28
N GLU A 156 30.22 11.86 -15.32
CA GLU A 156 29.74 13.25 -15.35
C GLU A 156 28.24 13.30 -15.02
N GLY A 157 27.89 13.85 -13.85
CA GLY A 157 26.51 13.88 -13.32
C GLY A 157 26.24 12.96 -12.13
N SER A 158 27.26 12.32 -11.54
CA SER A 158 27.14 11.61 -10.26
C SER A 158 26.83 12.59 -9.12
N PHE A 159 25.88 12.26 -8.26
CA PHE A 159 25.63 13.03 -7.04
C PHE A 159 26.82 12.97 -6.09
N ASP A 160 26.92 13.98 -5.22
CA ASP A 160 27.80 13.94 -4.07
C ASP A 160 27.48 12.68 -3.23
N PRO A 161 28.45 11.76 -2.99
CA PRO A 161 28.22 10.57 -2.17
C PRO A 161 27.70 10.90 -0.75
N ALA A 162 28.08 12.05 -0.18
CA ALA A 162 27.56 12.49 1.10
C ALA A 162 26.06 12.81 1.03
N LEU A 163 25.63 13.49 -0.04
CA LEU A 163 24.23 13.79 -0.28
C LEU A 163 23.39 12.51 -0.45
N VAL A 164 23.88 11.56 -1.24
CA VAL A 164 23.20 10.26 -1.43
C VAL A 164 23.06 9.52 -0.09
N TYR A 165 24.10 9.56 0.74
CA TYR A 165 24.08 8.97 2.07
C TYR A 165 23.01 9.63 2.96
N ASP A 166 22.95 10.96 3.01
CA ASP A 166 21.99 11.69 3.84
C ASP A 166 20.54 11.48 3.37
N VAL A 167 20.29 11.53 2.05
CA VAL A 167 18.96 11.20 1.50
C VAL A 167 18.57 9.77 1.89
N ARG A 168 19.45 8.79 1.67
CA ARG A 168 19.18 7.39 2.03
C ARG A 168 18.85 7.25 3.51
N ARG A 169 19.61 7.89 4.39
CA ARG A 169 19.39 7.87 5.84
C ARG A 169 18.03 8.46 6.23
N GLY A 170 17.59 9.54 5.57
CA GLY A 170 16.28 10.14 5.79
C GLY A 170 15.17 9.15 5.43
N LEU A 171 15.28 8.52 4.26
CA LEU A 171 14.34 7.48 3.82
C LEU A 171 14.32 6.26 4.75
N GLU A 172 15.48 5.80 5.23
CA GLU A 172 15.59 4.69 6.20
C GLU A 172 14.86 5.01 7.50
N GLY A 173 14.99 6.25 8.00
CA GLY A 173 14.29 6.70 9.21
C GLY A 173 12.76 6.70 9.08
N ALA A 174 12.25 7.18 7.94
CA ALA A 174 10.82 7.14 7.64
C ALA A 174 10.31 5.70 7.45
N ALA A 175 11.09 4.85 6.77
CA ALA A 175 10.78 3.43 6.62
C ALA A 175 10.74 2.69 7.96
N GLN A 176 11.64 3.00 8.90
CA GLN A 176 11.60 2.44 10.26
C GLN A 176 10.32 2.84 10.99
N THR A 177 9.92 4.11 10.88
CA THR A 177 8.69 4.61 11.51
C THR A 177 7.45 3.88 10.96
N LEU A 178 7.40 3.69 9.63
CA LEU A 178 6.35 2.90 8.99
C LEU A 178 6.39 1.44 9.47
N ALA A 179 7.56 0.80 9.49
CA ALA A 179 7.72 -0.59 9.90
C ALA A 179 7.24 -0.81 11.35
N ASP A 180 7.56 0.10 12.27
CA ASP A 180 7.12 0.04 13.65
C ASP A 180 5.58 0.05 13.79
N GLU A 181 4.88 0.87 12.99
CA GLU A 181 3.41 0.92 12.96
C GLU A 181 2.80 -0.33 12.30
N VAL A 182 3.46 -0.86 11.27
CA VAL A 182 3.06 -2.09 10.60
C VAL A 182 3.20 -3.28 11.55
N GLN A 183 4.32 -3.41 12.26
CA GLN A 183 4.54 -4.47 13.27
C GLN A 183 3.48 -4.43 14.37
N ARG A 184 3.12 -3.23 14.88
CA ARG A 184 2.01 -3.07 15.83
C ARG A 184 0.69 -3.60 15.28
N SER A 185 0.45 -3.44 13.99
CA SER A 185 -0.76 -3.93 13.33
C SER A 185 -0.72 -5.44 13.07
N ILE A 186 0.45 -6.01 12.77
CA ILE A 186 0.65 -7.47 12.68
C ILE A 186 0.41 -8.12 14.04
N GLU A 187 0.95 -7.57 15.12
CA GLU A 187 0.73 -8.09 16.48
C GLU A 187 -0.74 -7.99 16.90
N HIS A 188 -1.40 -6.87 16.56
CA HIS A 188 -2.84 -6.73 16.77
C HIS A 188 -3.64 -7.82 16.04
N HIS A 189 -3.32 -8.09 14.77
CA HIS A 189 -3.94 -9.17 13.99
C HIS A 189 -3.71 -10.53 14.65
N ARG A 190 -2.46 -10.84 15.03
CA ARG A 190 -2.08 -12.10 15.69
C ARG A 190 -2.85 -12.36 16.99
N SER A 191 -3.25 -11.30 17.70
CA SER A 191 -4.04 -11.41 18.93
C SER A 191 -5.51 -11.79 18.71
N GLN A 192 -6.01 -11.76 17.47
CA GLN A 192 -7.40 -12.09 17.13
C GLN A 192 -7.62 -13.61 17.11
N GLU A 193 -8.83 -14.06 17.46
CA GLU A 193 -9.20 -15.47 17.39
C GLU A 193 -9.11 -16.01 15.95
N ALA A 194 -8.47 -17.18 15.79
CA ALA A 194 -8.25 -17.83 14.48
C ALA A 194 -7.46 -17.00 13.45
N ALA A 195 -6.70 -16.01 13.89
CA ALA A 195 -5.79 -15.26 13.02
C ALA A 195 -4.69 -16.17 12.47
N ARG A 196 -4.58 -16.22 11.13
CA ARG A 196 -3.43 -16.84 10.47
C ARG A 196 -2.25 -15.88 10.49
N GLU A 197 -1.05 -16.44 10.63
CA GLU A 197 0.20 -15.69 10.58
C GLU A 197 0.35 -14.94 9.25
N VAL A 198 0.84 -13.71 9.31
CA VAL A 198 1.17 -12.92 8.11
C VAL A 198 2.47 -13.48 7.53
N SER A 199 2.42 -14.00 6.31
CA SER A 199 3.56 -14.69 5.68
C SER A 199 4.23 -13.90 4.57
N ARG A 200 3.53 -12.91 4.02
CA ARG A 200 4.03 -12.05 2.95
C ARG A 200 3.38 -10.68 3.01
N VAL A 201 4.15 -9.68 2.62
CA VAL A 201 3.71 -8.29 2.45
C VAL A 201 3.75 -7.93 0.96
N LEU A 202 2.67 -7.31 0.47
CA LEU A 202 2.61 -6.71 -0.86
C LEU A 202 2.54 -5.20 -0.72
N LEU A 203 3.51 -4.51 -1.33
CA LEU A 203 3.66 -3.08 -1.28
C LEU A 203 3.11 -2.42 -2.56
N SER A 204 2.37 -1.34 -2.38
CA SER A 204 1.79 -0.48 -3.42
C SER A 204 1.74 0.97 -2.93
N GLY A 205 1.24 1.88 -3.77
CA GLY A 205 1.21 3.31 -3.49
C GLY A 205 2.46 4.03 -3.97
N GLU A 206 2.59 5.29 -3.57
CA GLU A 206 3.61 6.21 -4.05
C GLU A 206 5.00 5.90 -3.46
N ALA A 207 5.07 5.65 -2.14
CA ALA A 207 6.35 5.32 -1.52
C ALA A 207 6.92 3.98 -2.02
N ALA A 208 6.08 3.10 -2.56
CA ALA A 208 6.53 1.86 -3.20
C ALA A 208 7.49 2.11 -4.39
N LEU A 209 7.49 3.32 -4.96
CA LEU A 209 8.43 3.73 -6.00
C LEU A 209 9.85 3.96 -5.47
N ILE A 210 10.01 4.21 -4.17
CA ILE A 210 11.33 4.37 -3.54
C ILE A 210 12.16 3.10 -3.79
N PRO A 211 13.40 3.23 -4.32
CA PRO A 211 14.20 2.07 -4.67
C PRO A 211 14.53 1.20 -3.45
N ASN A 212 14.19 -0.09 -3.55
CA ASN A 212 14.41 -1.11 -2.53
C ASN A 212 13.64 -0.91 -1.20
N LEU A 213 12.55 -0.13 -1.19
CA LEU A 213 11.70 0.00 0.00
C LEU A 213 11.06 -1.33 0.42
N ASP A 214 10.62 -2.14 -0.54
CA ASP A 214 10.09 -3.48 -0.28
C ASP A 214 11.13 -4.40 0.36
N GLY A 215 12.35 -4.44 -0.17
CA GLY A 215 13.46 -5.21 0.43
C GLY A 215 13.78 -4.74 1.85
N TYR A 216 13.90 -3.43 2.06
CA TYR A 216 14.22 -2.85 3.36
C TYR A 216 13.11 -3.10 4.39
N LEU A 217 11.83 -2.92 4.01
CA LEU A 217 10.70 -3.29 4.87
C LEU A 217 10.68 -4.79 5.17
N GLY A 218 11.05 -5.64 4.22
CA GLY A 218 11.14 -7.08 4.44
C GLY A 218 12.14 -7.45 5.54
N GLU A 219 13.31 -6.79 5.57
CA GLU A 219 14.31 -6.96 6.63
C GLU A 219 13.80 -6.45 7.99
N LEU A 220 13.16 -5.28 8.02
CA LEU A 220 12.65 -4.70 9.27
C LEU A 220 11.48 -5.48 9.85
N LEU A 221 10.60 -6.02 9.01
CA LEU A 221 9.41 -6.77 9.42
C LEU A 221 9.70 -8.24 9.71
N ASP A 222 10.83 -8.78 9.25
CA ASP A 222 11.11 -10.22 9.20
C ASP A 222 10.00 -11.01 8.48
N VAL A 223 9.45 -10.41 7.41
CA VAL A 223 8.40 -10.99 6.58
C VAL A 223 8.75 -10.75 5.10
N PRO A 224 8.73 -11.79 4.24
CA PRO A 224 8.91 -11.63 2.80
C PRO A 224 8.05 -10.50 2.22
N THR A 225 8.69 -9.48 1.67
CA THR A 225 8.02 -8.28 1.17
C THR A 225 8.38 -8.06 -0.30
N SER A 226 7.38 -7.80 -1.13
CA SER A 226 7.56 -7.48 -2.55
C SER A 226 6.55 -6.44 -3.00
N ARG A 227 6.79 -5.80 -4.15
CA ARG A 227 5.75 -4.98 -4.80
C ARG A 227 4.56 -5.83 -5.24
N GLY A 228 3.36 -5.24 -5.22
CA GLY A 228 2.18 -5.81 -5.86
C GLY A 228 2.21 -5.57 -7.37
N HIS A 229 1.67 -6.52 -8.14
CA HIS A 229 1.71 -6.50 -9.60
C HIS A 229 0.32 -6.49 -10.27
N PRO A 230 -0.51 -5.45 -10.05
CA PRO A 230 -1.87 -5.40 -10.58
C PRO A 230 -1.97 -5.38 -12.11
N VAL A 231 -0.92 -4.97 -12.84
CA VAL A 231 -0.90 -4.96 -14.31
C VAL A 231 -0.85 -6.38 -14.87
N GLU A 232 -0.27 -7.33 -14.14
CA GLU A 232 -0.21 -8.75 -14.56
C GLU A 232 -1.61 -9.38 -14.65
N LYS A 233 -2.61 -8.82 -13.98
CA LYS A 233 -4.01 -9.25 -14.07
C LYS A 233 -4.71 -8.81 -15.36
N LEU A 234 -4.09 -7.94 -16.16
CA LEU A 234 -4.65 -7.50 -17.42
C LEU A 234 -4.44 -8.56 -18.50
N SER A 235 -5.50 -8.83 -19.26
CA SER A 235 -5.40 -9.68 -20.47
C SER A 235 -4.53 -9.05 -21.58
N GLY A 236 -4.23 -7.75 -21.49
CA GLY A 236 -3.30 -7.06 -22.37
C GLY A 236 -3.45 -5.53 -22.29
N ASN A 237 -2.39 -4.82 -22.66
CA ASN A 237 -2.37 -3.36 -22.71
C ASN A 237 -2.82 -2.86 -24.10
N ARG A 238 -3.90 -2.05 -24.13
CA ARG A 238 -4.43 -1.40 -25.35
C ARG A 238 -4.35 0.12 -25.29
N SER A 239 -3.63 0.66 -24.31
CA SER A 239 -3.46 2.10 -24.13
C SER A 239 -2.38 2.65 -25.08
N ASN A 240 -2.17 3.96 -25.02
CA ASN A 240 -1.06 4.65 -25.68
C ASN A 240 0.23 4.68 -24.83
N ILE A 241 0.26 3.97 -23.72
CA ILE A 241 1.40 3.88 -22.78
C ILE A 241 2.09 2.53 -23.01
N SER A 242 3.42 2.50 -23.05
CA SER A 242 4.16 1.23 -23.21
C SER A 242 4.03 0.34 -21.97
N ASP A 243 4.23 -0.96 -22.12
CA ASP A 243 4.19 -1.90 -20.98
C ASP A 243 5.24 -1.55 -19.91
N ASP A 244 6.41 -1.05 -20.32
CA ASP A 244 7.46 -0.63 -19.38
C ASP A 244 7.05 0.62 -18.59
N GLN A 245 6.43 1.60 -19.26
CA GLN A 245 5.89 2.78 -18.56
C GLN A 245 4.75 2.39 -17.61
N LEU A 246 3.89 1.46 -18.03
CA LEU A 246 2.79 0.98 -17.22
C LEU A 246 3.30 0.22 -15.98
N ARG A 247 4.33 -0.62 -16.12
CA ARG A 247 5.01 -1.28 -14.99
C ARG A 247 5.72 -0.29 -14.07
N ALA A 248 6.30 0.78 -14.60
CA ALA A 248 6.91 1.81 -13.76
C ALA A 248 5.87 2.56 -12.90
N MET A 249 4.66 2.77 -13.42
CA MET A 249 3.55 3.41 -12.71
C MET A 249 2.70 2.42 -11.89
N GLU A 250 2.94 1.12 -12.04
CA GLU A 250 2.10 0.06 -11.49
C GLU A 250 1.79 0.23 -9.99
N PRO A 251 2.75 0.57 -9.11
CA PRO A 251 2.45 0.66 -7.68
C PRO A 251 1.40 1.72 -7.33
N VAL A 252 1.37 2.86 -8.03
CA VAL A 252 0.40 3.94 -7.79
C VAL A 252 -0.96 3.69 -8.41
N LEU A 253 -1.09 2.65 -9.25
CA LEU A 253 -2.33 2.31 -9.95
C LEU A 253 -3.12 1.19 -9.27
N ALA A 254 -2.60 0.57 -8.20
CA ALA A 254 -3.23 -0.60 -7.55
C ALA A 254 -4.72 -0.36 -7.21
N VAL A 255 -5.04 0.71 -6.48
CA VAL A 255 -6.43 1.05 -6.15
C VAL A 255 -7.26 1.29 -7.41
N ALA A 256 -6.73 2.01 -8.39
CA ALA A 256 -7.45 2.32 -9.63
C ALA A 256 -7.75 1.05 -10.46
N PHE A 257 -6.80 0.11 -10.54
CA PHE A 257 -7.03 -1.20 -11.14
C PHE A 257 -8.10 -1.97 -10.39
N GLY A 258 -8.06 -1.98 -9.06
CA GLY A 258 -9.06 -2.63 -8.23
C GLY A 258 -10.48 -2.10 -8.42
N LEU A 259 -10.63 -0.79 -8.67
CA LEU A 259 -11.91 -0.15 -8.99
C LEU A 259 -12.41 -0.47 -10.41
N ALA A 260 -11.49 -0.78 -11.33
CA ALA A 260 -11.82 -1.10 -12.72
C ALA A 260 -12.14 -2.59 -12.93
N MET A 261 -11.67 -3.46 -12.03
CA MET A 261 -12.01 -4.89 -12.01
C MET A 261 -13.45 -5.08 -11.55
N GLU A 262 -14.15 -6.04 -12.16
CA GLU A 262 -15.52 -6.39 -11.78
C GLU A 262 -15.56 -6.99 -10.36
N GLU A 263 -16.65 -6.74 -9.63
CA GLU A 263 -16.96 -7.47 -8.40
C GLU A 263 -17.37 -8.90 -8.79
N GLU A 264 -16.61 -9.91 -8.35
CA GLU A 264 -17.04 -11.31 -8.43
C GLU A 264 -18.03 -11.66 -7.31
#